data_AF-D7DQ03-F1
#
_entry.id   AF-D7DQ03-F1
#
_cell.length_a   1.000
_cell.length_b   1.000
_cell.length_c   1.000
_cell.angle_alpha   90.00
_cell.angle_beta   90.00
_cell.angle_gamma   90.00
#
_symmetry.space_group_name_H-M   'P 1'
#
loop_
_entity.id
_entity.type
_entity.pdbx_description
1 polymer ?
#
loop_
_entity_poly.entity_id
_entity_poly.type
_entity_poly.pdbx_seq_one_letter_code
_entity_poly.pdbx_strand_id
1 'polypeptide(L)'
;MKKTIPTIGLVLTLAFLTWFFLINNQNQSSTKQEVTQLERMGDECVGISEKAVIGMTPVVEFQKLELLSRKANVLKNCMADRGFREDPAWRKYAEPLAKAIASEQKISFYEAIETMRKADMLLFKKQPQHPLYWLASKS
;
A
#
# COMPACT_ATOMS: atom_id res chain seq x y z
N MET A 1 62.09 -7.73 -27.98
CA MET A 1 61.71 -7.97 -26.57
C MET A 1 60.81 -6.85 -26.08
N LYS A 2 59.50 -7.08 -25.90
CA LYS A 2 58.64 -6.21 -25.09
C LYS A 2 57.66 -7.09 -24.29
N LYS A 3 57.85 -7.12 -22.97
CA LYS A 3 57.04 -7.85 -21.99
C LYS A 3 55.72 -7.09 -21.78
N THR A 4 54.69 -7.37 -22.57
CA THR A 4 53.34 -6.78 -22.41
C THR A 4 52.31 -7.72 -21.78
N ILE A 5 52.73 -8.92 -21.38
CA ILE A 5 51.84 -9.97 -20.85
C ILE A 5 51.37 -9.75 -19.39
N PRO A 6 52.07 -9.05 -18.46
CA PRO A 6 51.61 -9.01 -17.07
C PRO A 6 50.44 -8.06 -16.79
N THR A 7 50.11 -7.14 -17.71
CA THR A 7 49.03 -6.15 -17.48
C THR A 7 47.63 -6.71 -17.77
N ILE A 8 47.49 -7.58 -18.78
CA ILE A 8 46.19 -8.16 -19.15
C ILE A 8 45.69 -9.11 -18.06
N GLY A 9 46.59 -9.90 -17.46
CA GLY A 9 46.26 -10.76 -16.33
C GLY A 9 45.77 -9.98 -15.11
N LEU A 10 46.43 -8.86 -14.79
CA LEU A 10 46.04 -8.00 -13.66
C LEU A 10 44.64 -7.39 -13.85
N VAL A 11 44.32 -6.92 -15.06
CA VAL A 11 43.01 -6.33 -15.37
C VAL A 11 41.90 -7.38 -15.28
N LEU A 12 42.14 -8.61 -15.76
CA LEU A 12 41.18 -9.70 -15.64
C LEU A 12 40.95 -10.12 -14.18
N THR A 13 42.00 -10.15 -13.35
CA THR A 13 41.84 -10.48 -11.92
C THR A 13 41.08 -9.39 -11.16
N LEU A 14 41.32 -8.11 -11.47
CA LEU A 14 40.59 -7.00 -10.86
C LEU A 14 39.11 -7.01 -11.26
N ALA A 15 38.80 -7.29 -12.53
CA ALA A 15 37.43 -7.43 -13.00
C ALA A 15 36.70 -8.62 -12.35
N PHE A 16 37.41 -9.73 -12.13
CA PHE A 16 36.83 -10.91 -11.49
C PHE A 16 36.54 -10.67 -10.00
N LEU A 17 37.46 -9.97 -9.31
CA LEU A 17 37.29 -9.62 -7.89
C LEU A 17 36.14 -8.63 -7.69
N THR A 18 35.98 -7.62 -8.54
CA THR A 18 34.86 -6.67 -8.43
C THR A 18 33.52 -7.34 -8.75
N TRP A 19 33.47 -8.21 -9.76
CA TRP A 19 32.27 -8.99 -10.07
C TRP A 19 31.88 -9.92 -8.93
N PHE A 20 32.85 -10.62 -8.33
CA PHE A 20 32.63 -11.49 -7.17
C PHE A 20 32.16 -10.71 -5.94
N PHE A 21 32.72 -9.53 -5.68
CA PHE A 21 32.29 -8.67 -4.57
C PHE A 21 30.87 -8.13 -4.77
N LEU A 22 30.50 -7.76 -6.01
CA LEU A 22 29.16 -7.29 -6.34
C LEU A 22 28.10 -8.39 -6.16
N ILE A 23 28.37 -9.62 -6.58
CA ILE A 23 27.44 -10.75 -6.41
C ILE A 23 27.23 -11.07 -4.93
N ASN A 24 28.29 -11.07 -4.12
CA ASN A 24 28.15 -11.39 -2.69
C ASN A 24 27.40 -10.31 -1.90
N ASN A 25 27.56 -9.03 -2.26
CA ASN A 25 26.81 -7.94 -1.63
C ASN A 25 25.33 -7.87 -2.04
N GLN A 26 24.94 -8.51 -3.16
CA GLN A 26 23.56 -8.48 -3.64
C GLN A 26 22.60 -9.36 -2.81
N ASN A 27 23.14 -10.28 -2.00
CA ASN A 27 22.35 -11.16 -1.13
C ASN A 27 21.86 -10.50 0.18
N GLN A 28 22.21 -9.23 0.42
CA GLN A 28 21.93 -8.56 1.70
C GLN A 28 20.71 -7.62 1.70
N SER A 29 19.95 -7.55 0.60
CA SER A 29 18.83 -6.59 0.48
C SER A 29 17.47 -7.22 0.19
N SER A 30 17.28 -8.50 0.52
CA SER A 30 15.94 -9.10 0.49
C SER A 30 15.55 -9.58 1.88
N THR A 31 15.49 -8.66 2.84
CA THR A 31 14.66 -8.88 4.04
C THR A 31 13.24 -9.08 3.53
N LYS A 32 12.78 -10.34 3.42
CA LYS A 32 11.36 -10.64 3.21
C LYS A 32 10.61 -9.93 4.33
N GLN A 33 10.01 -8.79 4.00
CA GLN A 33 9.24 -8.01 4.96
C GLN A 33 8.11 -8.92 5.44
N GLU A 34 8.12 -9.24 6.72
CA GLU A 34 7.12 -10.12 7.32
C GLU A 34 5.74 -9.48 7.12
N VAL A 35 4.86 -10.17 6.40
CA VAL A 35 3.51 -9.69 6.09
C VAL A 35 2.75 -9.57 7.40
N THR A 36 2.37 -8.33 7.74
CA THR A 36 1.64 -8.06 8.98
C THR A 36 0.26 -8.71 8.96
N GLN A 37 -0.34 -8.93 10.14
CA GLN A 37 -1.71 -9.45 10.22
C GLN A 37 -2.70 -8.53 9.49
N LEU A 38 -2.50 -7.22 9.59
CA LEU A 38 -3.32 -6.23 8.90
C LEU A 38 -3.22 -6.39 7.37
N GLU A 39 -2.02 -6.54 6.84
CA GLU A 39 -1.81 -6.78 5.39
C GLU A 39 -2.52 -8.04 4.92
N ARG A 40 -2.33 -9.16 5.64
CA ARG A 40 -2.97 -10.43 5.27
C ARG A 40 -4.49 -10.34 5.26
N MET A 41 -5.06 -9.79 6.33
CA MET A 41 -6.52 -9.66 6.47
C MET A 41 -7.09 -8.63 5.51
N GLY A 42 -6.37 -7.53 5.28
CA GLY A 42 -6.69 -6.50 4.30
C GLY A 42 -6.77 -7.07 2.89
N ASP A 43 -5.73 -7.78 2.44
CA ASP A 43 -5.68 -8.40 1.12
C ASP A 43 -6.82 -9.41 0.91
N GLU A 44 -7.10 -10.23 1.94
CA GLU A 44 -8.22 -11.17 1.91
C GLU A 44 -9.57 -10.45 1.78
N CYS A 45 -9.80 -9.42 2.59
CA CYS A 45 -11.04 -8.64 2.54
C CYS A 45 -11.22 -7.84 1.26
N VAL A 46 -10.12 -7.34 0.66
CA VAL A 46 -10.14 -6.75 -0.67
C VAL A 46 -10.61 -7.80 -1.69
N GLY A 47 -10.04 -9.00 -1.66
CA GLY A 47 -10.47 -10.10 -2.53
C GLY A 47 -11.95 -10.47 -2.38
N ILE A 48 -12.49 -10.44 -1.16
CA ILE A 48 -13.92 -10.63 -0.90
C ILE A 48 -14.74 -9.47 -1.49
N SER A 49 -14.28 -8.22 -1.30
CA SER A 49 -14.98 -7.03 -1.83
C SER A 49 -15.06 -7.02 -3.35
N GLU A 50 -14.01 -7.47 -4.05
CA GLU A 50 -14.00 -7.61 -5.51
C GLU A 50 -14.98 -8.70 -5.96
N LYS A 51 -15.00 -9.84 -5.26
CA LYS A 51 -15.91 -10.94 -5.56
C LYS A 51 -17.38 -10.57 -5.37
N ALA A 52 -17.68 -9.69 -4.40
CA ALA A 52 -19.05 -9.27 -4.09
C ALA A 52 -19.73 -8.48 -5.23
N VAL A 53 -18.96 -7.95 -6.18
CA VAL A 53 -19.48 -7.20 -7.33
C VAL A 53 -19.23 -7.91 -8.66
N ILE A 54 -18.78 -9.18 -8.63
CA ILE A 54 -18.60 -9.97 -9.86
C ILE A 54 -19.93 -10.05 -10.61
N GLY A 55 -19.87 -9.77 -11.92
CA GLY A 55 -21.03 -9.78 -12.80
C GLY A 55 -21.86 -8.49 -12.81
N MET A 56 -21.51 -7.49 -11.98
CA MET A 56 -22.12 -6.17 -12.06
C MET A 56 -21.44 -5.34 -13.17
N THR A 57 -22.16 -5.10 -14.27
CA THR A 57 -21.68 -4.22 -15.36
C THR A 57 -22.40 -2.87 -15.27
N PRO A 58 -21.73 -1.80 -14.79
CA PRO A 58 -22.36 -0.48 -14.69
C PRO A 58 -22.60 0.11 -16.08
N VAL A 59 -23.83 0.54 -16.35
CA VAL A 59 -24.24 1.15 -17.62
C VAL A 59 -24.12 2.68 -17.57
N VAL A 60 -24.29 3.25 -16.39
CA VAL A 60 -24.33 4.71 -16.15
C VAL A 60 -23.44 5.10 -14.99
N GLU A 61 -23.06 6.38 -14.94
CA GLU A 61 -22.03 6.85 -14.00
C GLU A 61 -22.42 6.64 -12.52
N PHE A 62 -23.69 6.84 -12.16
CA PHE A 62 -24.13 6.61 -10.79
C PHE A 62 -23.96 5.14 -10.37
N GLN A 63 -24.12 4.18 -11.28
CA GLN A 63 -23.92 2.75 -10.98
C GLN A 63 -22.45 2.43 -10.73
N LYS A 64 -21.51 3.16 -11.34
CA LYS A 64 -20.09 3.03 -11.01
C LYS A 64 -19.83 3.48 -9.57
N LEU A 65 -20.43 4.59 -9.16
CA LEU A 65 -20.33 5.10 -7.78
C LEU A 65 -20.96 4.14 -6.77
N GLU A 66 -22.12 3.57 -7.10
CA GLU A 66 -22.75 2.54 -6.27
C GLU A 66 -21.89 1.28 -6.12
N LEU A 67 -21.27 0.82 -7.22
CA LEU A 67 -20.38 -0.34 -7.19
C LEU A 67 -19.17 -0.09 -6.29
N LEU A 68 -18.53 1.07 -6.39
CA LEU A 68 -17.44 1.47 -5.50
C LEU A 68 -17.89 1.54 -4.03
N SER A 69 -19.08 2.08 -3.78
CA SER A 69 -19.66 2.13 -2.44
C SER A 69 -19.91 0.74 -1.86
N ARG A 70 -20.45 -0.19 -2.67
CA ARG A 70 -20.65 -1.60 -2.29
C ARG A 70 -19.33 -2.28 -1.93
N LYS A 71 -18.29 -2.12 -2.76
CA LYS A 71 -16.95 -2.67 -2.47
C LYS A 71 -16.40 -2.16 -1.14
N ALA A 72 -16.44 -0.84 -0.93
CA ALA A 72 -15.96 -0.23 0.31
C ALA A 72 -16.73 -0.73 1.55
N ASN A 73 -18.05 -0.88 1.44
CA ASN A 73 -18.87 -1.38 2.55
C ASN A 73 -18.59 -2.85 2.88
N VAL A 74 -18.41 -3.71 1.85
CA VAL A 74 -18.03 -5.11 2.05
C VAL A 74 -16.65 -5.21 2.70
N LEU A 75 -15.67 -4.45 2.22
CA LEU A 75 -14.34 -4.37 2.83
C LEU A 75 -14.42 -3.95 4.30
N LYS A 76 -15.17 -2.88 4.60
CA LYS A 76 -15.33 -2.38 5.97
C LYS A 76 -15.91 -3.43 6.91
N ASN A 77 -16.98 -4.10 6.49
CA ASN A 77 -17.62 -5.12 7.32
C ASN A 77 -16.70 -6.32 7.52
N CYS A 78 -16.05 -6.78 6.45
CA CYS A 78 -15.08 -7.87 6.49
C CYS A 78 -13.91 -7.61 7.46
N MET A 79 -13.41 -6.37 7.48
CA MET A 79 -12.36 -5.92 8.41
C MET A 79 -12.87 -5.83 9.84
N ALA A 80 -14.09 -5.32 10.05
CA ALA A 80 -14.74 -5.28 11.35
C ALA A 80 -14.93 -6.68 11.95
N ASP A 81 -15.38 -7.65 11.14
CA ASP A 81 -15.53 -9.06 11.54
C ASP A 81 -14.19 -9.70 11.92
N ARG A 82 -13.08 -9.19 11.37
CA ARG A 82 -11.69 -9.59 11.70
C ARG A 82 -11.09 -8.79 12.84
N GLY A 83 -11.88 -7.96 13.52
CA GLY A 83 -11.45 -7.19 14.69
C GLY A 83 -10.69 -5.91 14.35
N PHE A 84 -10.87 -5.33 13.17
CA PHE A 84 -10.27 -4.03 12.81
C PHE A 84 -11.33 -2.92 12.77
N ARG A 85 -10.96 -1.71 13.19
CA ARG A 85 -11.83 -0.53 13.17
C ARG A 85 -11.08 0.71 12.73
N GLU A 86 -11.80 1.80 12.44
CA GLU A 86 -11.18 3.11 12.15
C GLU A 86 -10.28 3.53 13.33
N ASP A 87 -9.04 3.91 13.01
CA ASP A 87 -8.07 4.43 13.96
C ASP A 87 -8.39 5.91 14.29
N PRO A 88 -8.64 6.26 15.56
CA PRO A 88 -8.81 7.65 15.96
C PRO A 88 -7.58 8.54 15.63
N ALA A 89 -6.38 7.96 15.55
CA ALA A 89 -5.18 8.70 15.14
C ALA A 89 -5.25 9.10 13.67
N TRP A 90 -5.74 8.21 12.81
CA TRP A 90 -6.02 8.54 11.41
C TRP A 90 -7.10 9.62 11.30
N ARG A 91 -8.14 9.55 12.12
CA ARG A 91 -9.19 10.57 12.09
C ARG A 91 -8.63 11.98 12.37
N LYS A 92 -7.81 12.11 13.42
CA LYS A 92 -7.13 13.37 13.78
C LYS A 92 -6.17 13.88 12.71
N TYR A 93 -5.50 12.97 12.01
CA TYR A 93 -4.63 13.30 10.88
C TYR A 93 -5.43 13.83 9.67
N ALA A 94 -6.52 13.13 9.32
CA ALA A 94 -7.25 13.39 8.08
C ALA A 94 -8.22 14.59 8.17
N GLU A 95 -8.76 14.92 9.34
CA GLU A 95 -9.69 16.04 9.50
C GLU A 95 -9.15 17.41 9.03
N PRO A 96 -7.97 17.89 9.46
CA PRO A 96 -7.44 19.17 8.98
C PRO A 96 -7.13 19.14 7.48
N LEU A 97 -6.67 18.02 6.94
CA LEU A 97 -6.42 17.84 5.51
C LEU A 97 -7.72 17.89 4.70
N ALA A 98 -8.77 17.21 5.17
CA ALA A 98 -10.08 17.23 4.53
C ALA A 98 -10.69 18.65 4.52
N LYS A 99 -10.47 19.46 5.58
CA LYS A 99 -10.88 20.87 5.59
C LYS A 99 -10.14 21.70 4.54
N ALA A 100 -8.83 21.49 4.39
CA ALA A 100 -8.04 22.17 3.37
C ALA A 100 -8.50 21.78 1.95
N ILE A 101 -8.66 20.48 1.70
CA ILE A 101 -9.16 19.93 0.42
C ILE A 101 -10.55 20.46 0.10
N ALA A 102 -11.47 20.48 1.06
CA ALA A 102 -12.82 20.99 0.87
C ALA A 102 -12.82 22.47 0.43
N SER A 103 -11.95 23.28 1.04
CA SER A 103 -11.79 24.70 0.68
C SER A 103 -11.18 24.90 -0.71
N GLU A 104 -10.15 24.13 -1.04
CA GLU A 104 -9.41 24.19 -2.30
C GLU A 104 -10.27 23.72 -3.49
N GLN A 105 -10.89 22.55 -3.34
CA GLN A 105 -11.66 21.89 -4.41
C GLN A 105 -13.13 22.31 -4.44
N LYS A 106 -13.58 23.18 -3.53
CA LYS A 106 -14.98 23.64 -3.41
C LYS A 106 -15.98 22.50 -3.25
N ILE A 107 -15.58 21.47 -2.52
CA ILE A 107 -16.42 20.32 -2.17
C ILE A 107 -16.80 20.37 -0.69
N SER A 108 -17.75 19.51 -0.29
CA SER A 108 -18.10 19.42 1.13
C SER A 108 -16.98 18.79 1.96
N PHE A 109 -16.86 19.16 3.24
CA PHE A 109 -15.95 18.48 4.18
C PHE A 109 -16.22 16.96 4.24
N TYR A 110 -17.49 16.55 4.20
CA TYR A 110 -17.88 15.15 4.24
C TYR A 110 -17.45 14.37 3.00
N GLU A 111 -17.51 14.99 1.83
CA GLU A 111 -17.02 14.40 0.59
C GLU A 111 -15.49 14.27 0.60
N ALA A 112 -14.78 15.32 1.03
CA ALA A 112 -13.33 15.30 1.15
C ALA A 112 -12.87 14.17 2.09
N ILE A 113 -13.48 14.07 3.27
CA ILE A 113 -13.08 13.09 4.28
C ILE A 113 -13.47 11.65 3.90
N GLU A 114 -14.59 11.46 3.21
CA GLU A 114 -15.01 10.16 2.66
C GLU A 114 -14.09 9.70 1.53
N THR A 115 -13.61 10.63 0.71
CA THR A 115 -12.63 10.33 -0.36
C THR A 115 -11.31 9.85 0.23
N MET A 116 -10.79 10.56 1.24
CA MET A 116 -9.60 10.12 1.99
C MET A 116 -9.83 8.75 2.65
N ARG A 117 -10.99 8.55 3.29
CA ARG A 117 -11.36 7.27 3.91
C ARG A 117 -11.26 6.11 2.92
N LYS A 118 -11.89 6.24 1.74
CA LYS A 118 -11.90 5.19 0.72
C LYS A 118 -10.49 4.85 0.22
N ALA A 119 -9.63 5.86 0.08
CA ALA A 119 -8.24 5.66 -0.31
C ALA A 119 -7.43 4.94 0.78
N ASP A 120 -7.51 5.42 2.02
CA ASP A 120 -6.66 4.96 3.12
C ASP A 120 -7.12 3.60 3.68
N MET A 121 -8.39 3.23 3.50
CA MET A 121 -8.91 1.89 3.78
C MET A 121 -8.20 0.78 2.99
N LEU A 122 -7.56 1.10 1.87
CA LEU A 122 -6.80 0.16 1.04
C LEU A 122 -5.31 0.13 1.37
N LEU A 123 -4.86 0.96 2.33
CA LEU A 123 -3.47 1.03 2.76
C LEU A 123 -3.27 0.18 4.01
N PHE A 124 -2.65 -0.99 3.84
CA PHE A 124 -2.36 -1.91 4.95
C PHE A 124 -0.93 -1.81 5.48
N LYS A 125 -0.06 -1.10 4.76
CA LYS A 125 1.34 -0.87 5.13
C LYS A 125 1.52 0.51 5.73
N LYS A 126 2.27 0.60 6.82
CA LYS A 126 2.62 1.88 7.44
C LYS A 126 3.39 2.75 6.46
N GLN A 127 2.96 3.98 6.31
CA GLN A 127 3.65 5.02 5.55
C GLN A 127 4.25 6.04 6.54
N PRO A 128 5.40 6.67 6.20
CA PRO A 128 5.97 7.72 7.03
C PRO A 128 4.96 8.86 7.24
N GLN A 129 4.74 9.25 8.49
CA GLN A 129 3.85 10.38 8.86
C GLN A 129 2.38 10.25 8.43
N HIS A 130 1.96 9.05 8.03
CA HIS A 130 0.60 8.76 7.62
C HIS A 130 0.08 7.58 8.47
N PRO A 131 -0.74 7.84 9.51
CA PRO A 131 -1.31 6.78 10.32
C PRO A 131 -2.18 5.85 9.47
N LEU A 132 -2.19 4.56 9.81
CA LEU A 132 -3.05 3.59 9.15
C LEU A 132 -4.52 3.88 9.46
N TYR A 133 -5.40 3.66 8.48
CA TYR A 133 -6.84 3.74 8.70
C TYR A 133 -7.32 2.67 9.70
N TRP A 134 -6.73 1.47 9.64
CA TRP A 134 -7.15 0.31 10.42
C TRP A 134 -6.37 0.18 11.73
N LEU A 135 -7.10 0.08 12.83
CA LEU A 135 -6.60 -0.25 14.16
C LEU A 135 -7.19 -1.59 14.61
N ALA A 136 -6.34 -2.50 15.09
CA ALA A 136 -6.82 -3.72 15.74
C ALA A 136 -7.62 -3.35 17.00
N SER A 137 -8.89 -3.70 17.02
CA SER A 137 -9.72 -3.64 18.21
C SER A 137 -9.24 -4.74 19.16
N LYS A 138 -8.99 -4.39 20.43
CA LYS A 138 -8.79 -5.40 21.45
C LYS A 138 -10.09 -6.21 21.55
N SER A 139 -9.99 -7.53 21.36
CA SER A 139 -11.06 -8.48 21.67
C SER A 139 -11.24 -8.59 23.18
#